data_AF-A0A2M8CCS9-F1
#
_entry.id   AF-A0A2M8CCS9-F1
#
_cell.length_a   1.000
_cell.length_b   1.000
_cell.length_c   1.000
_cell.angle_alpha   90.00
_cell.angle_beta   90.00
_cell.angle_gamma   90.00
#
_symmetry.space_group_name_H-M   'P 1'
#
loop_
_entity.id
_entity.type
_entity.pdbx_description
1 polymer ?
#
loop_
_entity_poly.entity_id
_entity_poly.type
_entity_poly.pdbx_seq_one_letter_code
_entity_poly.pdbx_strand_id
1 'polypeptide(L)'
;MGTILNSLSRNKLYILLAVACLVGYSWLFFNYRSGTETNPDGSGVCIFKEVTHIPCPSCGSTRSAISLLHGNMTDALYWNPIGFLLGIILVVVPLWLLFDVVFQKDSFFRFYKKSEATLEQKKVAVPLIILVLANWIWNIFKAL
;
A
#
# COMPACT_ATOMS: atom_id res chain seq x y z
N MET A 1 -24.62 -24.07 -5.26
CA MET A 1 -23.16 -24.22 -5.34
C MET A 1 -22.53 -23.10 -4.51
N GLY A 2 -22.65 -23.22 -3.19
CA GLY A 2 -22.14 -22.24 -2.23
C GLY A 2 -21.30 -22.99 -1.22
N THR A 3 -19.98 -22.81 -1.28
CA THR A 3 -19.05 -23.42 -0.33
C THR A 3 -17.80 -22.55 -0.22
N ILE A 4 -17.54 -22.11 1.01
CA ILE A 4 -16.25 -21.67 1.55
C ILE A 4 -15.83 -20.22 1.22
N LEU A 5 -16.60 -19.22 1.67
CA LEU A 5 -16.03 -17.90 1.96
C LEU A 5 -15.57 -17.90 3.43
N ASN A 6 -14.27 -18.10 3.61
CA ASN A 6 -13.55 -17.99 4.87
C ASN A 6 -13.73 -16.55 5.40
N SER A 7 -14.72 -16.30 6.25
CA SER A 7 -14.89 -14.97 6.85
C SER A 7 -13.73 -14.73 7.81
N LEU A 8 -12.83 -13.81 7.44
CA LEU A 8 -11.69 -13.48 8.28
C LEU A 8 -12.20 -12.89 9.60
N SER A 9 -11.88 -13.53 10.73
CA SER A 9 -12.30 -13.05 12.04
C SER A 9 -11.54 -11.77 12.41
N ARG A 10 -12.15 -10.91 13.24
CA ARG A 10 -11.56 -9.64 13.70
C ARG A 10 -10.12 -9.81 14.17
N ASN A 11 -9.88 -10.76 15.07
CA ASN A 11 -8.54 -10.95 15.66
C ASN A 11 -7.52 -11.41 14.59
N LYS A 12 -7.92 -12.28 13.66
CA LYS A 12 -7.05 -12.71 12.55
C LYS A 12 -6.69 -11.54 11.64
N LEU A 13 -7.67 -10.70 11.29
CA LEU A 13 -7.43 -9.49 10.50
C LEU A 13 -6.46 -8.55 11.21
N TYR A 14 -6.66 -8.31 12.51
CA TYR A 14 -5.86 -7.34 13.27
C TYR A 14 -4.42 -7.82 13.40
N ILE A 15 -4.21 -9.11 13.66
CA ILE A 15 -2.87 -9.71 13.68
C ILE A 15 -2.21 -9.60 12.31
N LEU A 16 -2.91 -9.95 11.24
CA LEU A 16 -2.37 -9.88 9.88
C LEU A 16 -1.95 -8.45 9.53
N LEU A 17 -2.80 -7.46 9.81
CA LEU A 17 -2.50 -6.06 9.53
C LEU A 17 -1.38 -5.51 10.42
N ALA A 18 -1.34 -5.89 11.69
CA ALA A 18 -0.26 -5.50 12.59
C ALA A 18 1.10 -6.05 12.11
N VAL A 19 1.15 -7.33 11.73
CA VAL A 19 2.36 -7.94 11.15
C VAL A 19 2.74 -7.27 9.83
N ALA A 20 1.78 -7.01 8.94
CA ALA A 20 2.02 -6.31 7.68
C ALA A 20 2.58 -4.89 7.90
N CYS A 21 2.03 -4.15 8.88
CA CYS A 21 2.55 -2.82 9.24
C CYS A 21 3.97 -2.91 9.80
N LEU A 22 4.25 -3.86 10.70
CA LEU A 22 5.59 -4.08 11.28
C LEU A 22 6.62 -4.40 10.20
N VAL A 23 6.29 -5.28 9.26
CA VAL A 23 7.15 -5.59 8.11
C VAL A 23 7.35 -4.35 7.24
N GLY A 24 6.28 -3.59 6.95
CA GLY A 24 6.36 -2.35 6.18
C GLY A 24 7.25 -1.29 6.82
N TYR A 25 7.10 -1.06 8.13
CA TYR A 25 7.97 -0.14 8.89
C TYR A 25 9.41 -0.59 8.91
N SER A 26 9.66 -1.89 9.12
CA SER A 26 11.01 -2.46 9.12
C SER A 26 11.68 -2.27 7.76
N TRP A 27 10.95 -2.51 6.67
CA TRP A 27 11.42 -2.29 5.29
C TRP A 27 11.73 -0.82 5.02
N LEU A 28 10.82 0.10 5.37
CA LEU A 28 11.05 1.53 5.19
C LEU A 28 12.23 2.03 6.01
N PHE A 29 12.35 1.60 7.27
CA PHE A 29 13.47 1.95 8.13
C PHE A 29 14.80 1.48 7.55
N PHE A 30 14.87 0.23 7.05
CA PHE A 30 16.06 -0.30 6.39
C PHE A 30 16.44 0.52 5.15
N ASN A 31 15.49 0.83 4.27
CA ASN A 31 15.76 1.62 3.06
C ASN A 31 16.16 3.07 3.38
N TYR A 32 15.52 3.68 4.39
CA TYR A 32 15.86 5.02 4.86
C TYR A 32 17.27 5.08 5.45
N ARG A 33 17.65 4.08 6.27
CA ARG A 33 18.98 4.00 6.89
C ARG A 33 20.09 3.64 5.92
N SER A 34 19.78 2.85 4.90
CA SER A 34 20.79 2.40 3.94
C SER A 34 21.32 3.53 3.06
N GLY A 35 20.74 4.74 3.14
CA GLY A 35 21.16 5.86 2.30
C GLY A 35 21.03 5.56 0.82
N THR A 36 20.25 4.54 0.45
CA THR A 36 19.64 4.38 -0.86
C THR A 36 18.62 5.48 -1.01
N GLU A 37 19.11 6.72 -1.00
CA GLU A 37 18.57 7.78 -1.83
C GLU A 37 18.41 7.12 -3.18
N THR A 38 17.16 6.91 -3.52
CA THR A 38 16.83 6.20 -4.73
C THR A 38 17.27 7.10 -5.86
N ASN A 39 18.51 6.87 -6.32
CA ASN A 39 19.09 7.57 -7.44
C ASN A 39 18.00 7.65 -8.52
N PRO A 40 17.84 8.78 -9.20
CA PRO A 40 16.89 8.90 -10.31
C PRO A 40 17.02 7.71 -11.27
N ASP A 41 18.24 7.20 -11.40
CA ASP A 41 18.67 6.10 -12.27
C ASP A 41 18.73 4.72 -11.57
N GLY A 42 18.77 4.70 -10.23
CA GLY A 42 19.03 3.49 -9.43
C GLY A 42 17.75 2.81 -9.03
N SER A 43 17.31 1.85 -9.85
CA SER A 43 16.23 0.91 -9.55
C SER A 43 16.28 0.51 -8.07
N GLY A 44 15.25 0.88 -7.31
CA GLY A 44 15.00 0.17 -6.06
C GLY A 44 14.89 -1.32 -6.41
N VAL A 45 15.46 -2.20 -5.59
CA VAL A 45 15.52 -3.64 -5.88
C VAL A 45 14.10 -4.21 -5.97
N CYS A 46 13.54 -4.19 -7.17
CA CYS A 46 12.24 -4.75 -7.49
C CYS A 46 12.51 -5.97 -8.37
N ILE A 47 12.49 -7.15 -7.76
CA ILE A 47 12.75 -8.43 -8.45
C ILE A 47 11.84 -8.58 -9.68
N PHE A 48 10.59 -8.09 -9.59
CA PHE A 48 9.68 -8.10 -10.72
C PHE A 48 10.20 -7.30 -11.91
N LYS A 49 10.67 -6.07 -11.68
CA LYS A 49 11.24 -5.23 -12.74
C LYS A 49 12.56 -5.83 -13.26
N GLU A 50 13.37 -6.41 -12.38
CA GLU A 50 14.64 -7.03 -12.77
C GLU A 50 14.45 -8.23 -13.70
N VAL A 51 13.43 -9.05 -13.44
CA VAL A 51 13.14 -10.26 -14.23
C VAL A 51 12.36 -9.95 -15.51
N THR A 52 11.40 -9.03 -15.44
CA THR A 52 10.48 -8.77 -16.57
C THR A 52 10.90 -7.58 -17.42
N HIS A 53 11.80 -6.74 -16.93
CA HIS A 53 12.14 -5.42 -17.49
C HIS A 53 10.95 -4.46 -17.63
N ILE A 54 9.80 -4.75 -16.98
CA ILE A 54 8.59 -3.93 -17.02
C ILE A 54 8.24 -3.49 -15.60
N PRO A 55 8.01 -2.18 -15.33
CA PRO A 55 7.54 -1.75 -14.02
C PRO A 55 6.15 -2.29 -13.76
N CYS A 56 5.87 -2.73 -12.53
CA CYS A 56 4.52 -3.06 -12.08
C CYS A 56 3.79 -1.79 -11.57
N PRO A 57 2.47 -1.87 -11.29
CA PRO A 57 1.70 -0.73 -10.79
C PRO A 57 2.26 -0.16 -9.46
N SER A 58 2.97 -0.95 -8.66
CA SER A 58 3.58 -0.51 -7.39
C SER A 58 5.06 -0.12 -7.50
N CYS A 59 5.66 -0.13 -8.70
CA CYS A 59 7.03 0.36 -8.88
C CYS A 59 7.15 1.82 -8.43
N GLY A 60 8.14 2.13 -7.60
CA GLY A 60 8.32 3.45 -7.00
C GLY A 60 7.60 3.69 -5.67
N SER A 61 6.84 2.72 -5.12
CA SER A 61 6.13 2.91 -3.85
C SER A 61 7.06 3.18 -2.65
N THR A 62 8.24 2.54 -2.60
CA THR A 62 9.22 2.83 -1.54
C THR A 62 9.79 4.24 -1.67
N ARG A 63 10.07 4.72 -2.89
CA ARG A 63 10.51 6.11 -3.15
C ARG A 63 9.45 7.10 -2.72
N SER A 64 8.20 6.82 -3.08
CA SER A 64 7.04 7.62 -2.68
C SER A 64 6.91 7.73 -1.16
N ALA A 65 7.00 6.62 -0.44
CA ALA A 65 6.94 6.60 1.02
C ALA A 65 8.14 7.33 1.66
N ILE A 66 9.35 7.21 1.11
CA ILE A 66 10.51 7.96 1.59
C ILE A 66 10.35 9.46 1.32
N SER A 67 9.84 9.89 0.16
CA SER A 67 9.52 11.29 -0.11
C SER A 67 8.48 11.85 0.88
N LEU A 68 7.49 11.05 1.27
CA LEU A 68 6.55 11.41 2.34
C LEU A 68 7.26 11.62 3.68
N LEU A 69 8.22 10.76 4.04
CA LEU A 69 9.00 10.92 5.28
C LEU A 69 9.86 12.20 5.28
N HIS A 70 10.32 12.64 4.10
CA HIS A 70 11.01 13.92 3.93
C HIS A 70 10.06 15.14 3.85
N GLY A 71 8.74 14.93 3.94
CA GLY A 71 7.73 15.99 3.84
C GLY A 71 7.45 16.46 2.40
N ASN A 72 8.02 15.80 1.39
CA ASN A 72 7.84 16.16 -0.01
C ASN A 72 6.65 15.40 -0.62
N MET A 73 5.46 16.01 -0.52
CA MET A 73 4.21 15.42 -0.99
C MET A 73 4.13 15.33 -2.52
N THR A 74 4.68 16.31 -3.22
CA THR A 74 4.66 16.36 -4.69
C THR A 74 5.50 15.25 -5.29
N ASP A 75 6.70 15.03 -4.76
CA ASP A 75 7.58 13.96 -5.21
C ASP A 75 7.00 12.60 -4.86
N ALA A 76 6.37 12.49 -3.69
CA ALA A 76 5.72 11.25 -3.31
C ALA A 76 4.61 10.84 -4.28
N LEU A 77 3.76 11.80 -4.69
CA LEU A 77 2.72 11.56 -5.69
C LEU A 77 3.32 11.31 -7.08
N TYR A 78 4.37 12.05 -7.45
CA TYR A 78 5.08 11.87 -8.72
C TYR A 78 5.68 10.48 -8.83
N TRP A 79 6.29 9.96 -7.76
CA TRP A 79 6.90 8.64 -7.75
C TRP A 79 5.86 7.55 -7.96
N ASN A 80 4.86 7.48 -7.09
CA ASN A 80 3.78 6.52 -7.24
C ASN A 80 2.56 6.92 -6.39
N PRO A 81 1.42 7.28 -7.00
CA PRO A 81 0.17 7.56 -6.29
C PRO A 81 -0.33 6.43 -5.37
N ILE A 82 -0.14 5.16 -5.77
CA ILE A 82 -0.46 4.01 -4.91
C ILE A 82 0.51 3.95 -3.73
N GLY A 83 1.80 4.23 -3.97
CA GLY A 83 2.82 4.36 -2.92
C GLY A 83 2.49 5.44 -1.90
N PHE A 84 1.99 6.58 -2.36
CA PHE A 84 1.55 7.69 -1.52
C PHE A 84 0.40 7.25 -0.60
N LEU A 85 -0.61 6.58 -1.19
CA LEU A 85 -1.73 6.02 -0.44
C LEU A 85 -1.26 4.97 0.58
N LEU A 86 -0.34 4.08 0.19
CA LEU A 86 0.24 3.08 1.08
C LEU A 86 1.01 3.71 2.25
N GLY A 87 1.72 4.82 2.01
CA GLY A 87 2.38 5.59 3.07
C GLY A 87 1.37 6.13 4.10
N ILE A 88 0.24 6.67 3.64
CA ILE A 88 -0.85 7.11 4.53
C ILE A 88 -1.45 5.93 5.29
N ILE A 89 -1.71 4.81 4.61
CA ILE A 89 -2.25 3.59 5.22
C ILE A 89 -1.34 3.08 6.33
N LEU A 90 -0.01 3.09 6.11
CA LEU A 90 0.97 2.67 7.11
C LEU A 90 0.90 3.52 8.38
N VAL A 91 0.51 4.80 8.30
CA VAL A 91 0.30 5.66 9.48
C VAL A 91 -1.08 5.43 10.09
N VAL A 92 -2.14 5.45 9.29
CA VAL A 92 -3.53 5.44 9.78
C VAL A 92 -3.94 4.09 10.37
N VAL A 93 -3.60 2.98 9.71
CA VAL A 93 -4.01 1.63 10.14
C VAL A 93 -3.51 1.27 11.53
N PRO A 94 -2.21 1.34 11.87
CA PRO A 94 -1.75 0.96 13.21
C PRO A 94 -2.34 1.85 14.31
N LEU A 95 -2.53 3.15 14.05
CA LEU A 95 -3.18 4.06 15.00
C LEU A 95 -4.64 3.67 15.24
N TRP A 96 -5.37 3.31 14.17
CA TRP A 96 -6.76 2.87 14.28
C TRP A 96 -6.89 1.50 14.95
N LEU A 97 -5.99 0.55 14.65
CA LEU A 97 -5.95 -0.75 15.33
C LEU A 97 -5.66 -0.58 16.83
N LEU A 98 -4.68 0.27 17.18
CA LEU A 98 -4.37 0.60 18.58
C LEU A 98 -5.59 1.20 19.27
N PHE A 99 -6.25 2.17 18.64
CA PHE A 99 -7.47 2.77 19.17
C PHE A 99 -8.55 1.72 19.43
N ASP A 100 -8.83 0.84 18.48
CA ASP A 100 -9.83 -0.21 18.65
C ASP A 100 -9.49 -1.17 19.80
N VAL A 101 -8.21 -1.55 19.94
CA VAL A 101 -7.76 -2.45 21.03
C VAL A 101 -7.84 -1.76 22.40
N VAL A 102 -7.38 -0.51 22.51
CA VAL A 102 -7.35 0.25 23.77
C VAL A 102 -8.77 0.59 24.24
N PHE A 103 -9.64 1.00 23.33
CA PHE A 103 -11.02 1.40 23.65
C PHE A 103 -12.05 0.27 23.50
N GLN A 104 -11.59 -0.97 23.26
CA GLN A 104 -12.43 -2.17 23.06
C GLN A 104 -13.52 -1.95 21.99
N LYS A 105 -13.15 -1.29 20.89
CA LYS A 105 -14.00 -1.01 19.74
C LYS A 105 -13.68 -1.97 18.59
N ASP A 106 -14.62 -2.06 17.66
CA ASP A 106 -14.56 -2.83 16.42
C ASP A 106 -14.76 -1.93 15.20
N SER A 107 -14.39 -0.65 15.31
CA SER A 107 -14.69 0.36 14.30
C SER A 107 -13.92 0.13 13.00
N PHE A 108 -12.64 -0.26 13.08
CA PHE A 108 -11.83 -0.64 11.93
C PHE A 108 -12.37 -1.91 11.27
N PHE A 109 -12.73 -2.93 12.05
CA PHE A 109 -13.30 -4.17 11.51
C PHE A 109 -14.61 -3.93 10.76
N ARG A 110 -15.52 -3.12 11.32
CA ARG A 110 -16.76 -2.73 10.64
C ARG A 110 -16.50 -1.92 9.38
N PHE A 111 -15.55 -1.00 9.42
CA PHE A 111 -15.12 -0.25 8.24
C PHE A 111 -14.56 -1.17 7.15
N TYR A 112 -13.67 -2.10 7.51
CA TYR A 112 -13.11 -3.11 6.60
C TYR A 112 -14.22 -3.91 5.91
N LYS A 113 -15.18 -4.47 6.67
CA LYS A 113 -16.29 -5.25 6.10
C LYS A 113 -17.18 -4.42 5.17
N LYS A 114 -17.43 -3.15 5.50
CA LYS A 114 -18.19 -2.24 4.65
C LYS A 114 -17.43 -1.90 3.36
N SER A 115 -16.12 -1.63 3.46
CA SER A 115 -15.27 -1.35 2.31
C SER A 115 -15.15 -2.57 1.40
N GLU A 116 -14.95 -3.77 1.94
CA GLU A 116 -14.95 -5.03 1.19
C GLU A 116 -16.24 -5.20 0.37
N ALA A 117 -17.41 -5.07 1.03
CA ALA A 117 -18.71 -5.16 0.35
C ALA A 117 -18.94 -4.04 -0.69
N THR A 118 -18.34 -2.87 -0.49
CA THR A 118 -18.42 -1.74 -1.44
C THR A 118 -17.52 -1.97 -2.65
N LEU A 119 -16.31 -2.49 -2.44
CA LEU A 119 -15.33 -2.80 -3.48
C LEU A 119 -15.79 -3.96 -4.39
N GLU A 120 -16.56 -4.92 -3.87
CA GLU A 120 -17.15 -6.00 -4.66
C GLU A 120 -18.23 -5.51 -5.64
N GLN A 121 -18.78 -4.30 -5.45
CA GLN A 121 -19.74 -3.74 -6.38
C GLN A 121 -19.03 -3.34 -7.68
N LYS A 122 -19.46 -3.91 -8.82
CA LYS A 122 -18.88 -3.62 -10.15
C LYS A 122 -18.75 -2.12 -10.45
N LYS A 123 -19.71 -1.31 -10.00
CA LYS A 123 -19.70 0.15 -10.18
C LYS A 123 -18.51 0.84 -9.49
N VAL A 124 -17.96 0.24 -8.44
CA VAL A 124 -16.79 0.73 -7.70
C VAL A 124 -15.51 0.01 -8.15
N ALA A 125 -15.59 -1.30 -8.38
CA ALA A 125 -14.44 -2.10 -8.83
C ALA A 125 -13.88 -1.61 -10.17
N VAL A 126 -14.74 -1.38 -11.17
CA VAL A 126 -14.34 -0.98 -12.53
C VAL A 126 -13.52 0.32 -12.54
N PRO A 127 -13.99 1.45 -11.95
CA PRO A 127 -13.19 2.67 -11.95
C PRO A 127 -11.88 2.53 -11.16
N LEU A 128 -11.84 1.74 -10.08
CA LEU A 128 -10.60 1.48 -9.36
C LEU A 128 -9.59 0.68 -10.19
N ILE A 129 -10.06 -0.34 -10.92
CA ILE A 129 -9.21 -1.10 -11.86
C ILE A 129 -8.66 -0.16 -12.94
N ILE A 130 -9.50 0.70 -13.52
CA ILE A 130 -9.07 1.69 -14.51
C ILE A 130 -8.01 2.63 -13.91
N LEU A 131 -8.18 3.07 -12.67
CA LEU A 131 -7.21 3.93 -11.97
C LEU A 131 -5.86 3.21 -11.77
N VAL A 132 -5.89 1.93 -11.38
CA VAL A 132 -4.67 1.12 -11.23
C VAL A 132 -3.97 0.92 -12.59
N LEU A 133 -4.74 0.67 -13.67
CA LEU A 133 -4.20 0.55 -15.02
C LEU A 133 -3.60 1.88 -15.53
N ALA A 134 -4.27 3.01 -15.27
CA ALA A 134 -3.76 4.32 -15.61
C ALA A 134 -2.44 4.61 -14.88
N ASN A 135 -2.36 4.29 -13.59
CA ASN A 135 -1.13 4.39 -12.81
C ASN A 135 -0.02 3.47 -13.35
N TRP A 136 -0.38 2.26 -13.80
CA TRP A 136 0.59 1.34 -14.39
C TRP A 136 1.17 1.86 -15.71
N ILE A 137 0.30 2.33 -16.62
CA ILE A 137 0.68 2.97 -17.88
C ILE A 137 1.60 4.18 -17.60
N TRP A 138 1.25 4.99 -16.61
CA TRP A 138 2.06 6.13 -16.18
C TRP A 138 3.46 5.70 -15.71
N ASN A 139 3.58 4.60 -14.96
CA ASN A 139 4.88 4.07 -14.54
C ASN A 139 5.72 3.56 -15.72
N ILE A 140 5.09 2.92 -16.72
CA ILE A 140 5.77 2.49 -17.95
C ILE A 140 6.32 3.71 -18.70
N PHE A 141 5.54 4.79 -18.85
CA PHE A 141 6.00 6.01 -19.54
C PHE A 141 7.14 6.73 -18.82
N LYS A 142 7.18 6.67 -17.48
CA LYS A 142 8.31 7.20 -16.70
C LYS A 142 9.56 6.30 -16.74
N ALA A 143 9.49 5.14 -17.39
CA ALA A 143 10.53 4.10 -17.37
C ALA A 143 11.00 3.74 -15.94
N LEU A 144 10.05 3.75 -14.99
CA LEU A 144 10.27 3.50 -13.57
C LEU A 144 10.88 2.14 -13.29
#